data_AF-A0A497QET2-F1
#
_entry.id   AF-A0A497QET2-F1
#
_cell.length_a   1.000
_cell.length_b   1.000
_cell.length_c   1.000
_cell.angle_alpha   90.00
_cell.angle_beta   90.00
_cell.angle_gamma   90.00
#
_symmetry.space_group_name_H-M   'P 1'
#
loop_
_entity.id
_entity.type
_entity.pdbx_description
1 polymer ?
#
loop_
_entity_poly.entity_id
_entity_poly.type
_entity_poly.pdbx_seq_one_letter_code
_entity_poly.pdbx_strand_id
1 'polypeptide(L)'
;MLAKHKRVTPDMKPRTIFYSIYLVLSLLVSITVAAFPSVILFMMFFENIDSVVDTYFAPLSVVKQLFLQLLGPLVPSFAVERFWFLVLFVPIAFVCYGIFLGILLGMFLLSRRGIPYLEDGFYPMETEEWLLYEYYEVYYVLFPYFAWFFSVFMDTRPRHTLFGAKIGKNTVVGNGRLFNPERTIIGDNCFFGYDAILSGHVYEGGYLYLKTVKLGNNVTVGANAVILAGAEIGDNVIIAANSTVPKDRVIPPNTIWVHGKAIPRKKKIDARELGVIGVPVVDAEPVSANNENE
;
A
#
# COMPACT_ATOMS: atom_id res chain seq x y z
N MET A 1 -15.16 -31.26 19.09
CA MET A 1 -14.57 -31.19 20.44
C MET A 1 -13.60 -30.03 20.48
N LEU A 2 -14.04 -28.86 20.97
CA LEU A 2 -13.15 -27.72 21.23
C LEU A 2 -12.42 -28.01 22.54
N ALA A 3 -11.12 -28.29 22.46
CA ALA A 3 -10.28 -28.43 23.65
C ALA A 3 -10.30 -27.11 24.43
N LYS A 4 -10.56 -27.19 25.75
CA LYS A 4 -10.35 -26.06 26.67
C LYS A 4 -8.86 -25.73 26.67
N HIS A 5 -8.43 -24.79 25.82
CA HIS A 5 -7.10 -24.22 25.92
C HIS A 5 -7.06 -23.33 27.18
N LYS A 6 -6.31 -23.78 28.19
CA LYS A 6 -5.90 -22.95 29.32
C LYS A 6 -5.30 -21.67 28.75
N ARG A 7 -5.77 -20.50 29.19
CA ARG A 7 -5.04 -19.23 29.02
C ARG A 7 -3.71 -19.39 29.74
N VAL A 8 -2.67 -19.76 29.01
CA VAL A 8 -1.30 -19.58 29.46
C VAL A 8 -1.05 -18.10 29.25
N THR A 9 -1.00 -17.32 30.34
CA THR A 9 -0.48 -15.95 30.28
C THR A 9 1.00 -16.08 29.94
N PRO A 10 1.42 -15.75 28.71
CA PRO A 10 2.83 -15.86 28.35
C PRO A 10 3.55 -14.73 29.07
N ASP A 11 4.52 -15.05 29.93
CA ASP A 11 5.41 -14.02 30.48
C ASP A 11 6.14 -13.35 29.32
N MET A 12 5.88 -12.05 29.12
CA MET A 12 6.54 -11.27 28.09
C MET A 12 8.03 -11.21 28.40
N LYS A 13 8.86 -11.57 27.42
CA LYS A 13 10.31 -11.50 27.59
C LYS A 13 10.77 -10.03 27.70
N PRO A 14 11.85 -9.72 28.44
CA PRO A 14 12.35 -8.35 28.55
C PRO A 14 12.66 -7.68 27.20
N ARG A 15 13.10 -8.47 26.20
CA ARG A 15 13.32 -7.99 24.82
C ARG A 15 12.03 -7.51 24.12
N THR A 16 10.87 -8.04 24.50
CA THR A 16 9.57 -7.63 23.97
C THR A 16 9.24 -6.18 24.35
N ILE A 17 9.56 -5.79 25.58
CA ILE A 17 9.41 -4.42 26.08
C ILE A 17 10.28 -3.46 25.25
N PHE A 18 11.48 -3.89 24.87
CA PHE A 18 12.37 -3.10 24.00
C PHE A 18 11.75 -2.83 22.63
N TYR A 19 11.07 -3.81 22.00
CA TYR A 19 10.39 -3.60 20.73
C TYR A 19 9.25 -2.57 20.83
N SER A 20 8.45 -2.63 21.90
CA SER A 20 7.39 -1.65 22.15
C SER A 20 7.94 -0.25 22.38
N ILE A 21 8.98 -0.13 23.21
CA ILE A 21 9.67 1.14 23.45
C ILE A 21 10.24 1.67 22.13
N TYR A 22 10.87 0.82 21.32
CA TYR A 22 11.37 1.20 20.01
C TYR A 22 10.25 1.66 19.08
N LEU A 23 9.09 1.00 19.03
CA LEU A 23 7.94 1.44 18.22
C LEU A 23 7.48 2.83 18.63
N VAL A 24 7.22 3.02 19.92
CA VAL A 24 6.73 4.29 20.44
C VAL A 24 7.76 5.39 20.22
N LEU A 25 9.03 5.16 20.56
CA LEU A 25 10.10 6.12 20.34
C LEU A 25 10.33 6.38 18.85
N SER A 26 10.27 5.38 17.98
CA SER A 26 10.45 5.58 16.54
C SER A 26 9.33 6.41 15.94
N LEU A 27 8.08 6.19 16.35
CA LEU A 27 6.95 7.03 15.95
C LEU A 27 7.07 8.45 16.53
N LEU A 28 7.38 8.60 17.82
CA LEU A 28 7.55 9.90 18.46
C LEU A 28 8.71 10.69 17.85
N VAL A 29 9.86 10.05 17.62
CA VAL A 29 11.03 10.66 16.97
C VAL A 29 10.68 11.00 15.54
N SER A 30 10.04 10.11 14.76
CA SER A 30 9.62 10.41 13.38
C SER A 30 8.71 11.62 13.33
N ILE A 31 7.71 11.69 14.23
CA ILE A 31 6.76 12.80 14.30
C ILE A 31 7.46 14.07 14.78
N THR A 32 8.33 14.01 15.79
CA THR A 32 8.96 15.19 16.39
C THR A 32 10.06 15.77 15.49
N VAL A 33 10.91 14.90 14.93
CA VAL A 33 11.95 15.27 13.96
C VAL A 33 11.33 15.78 12.67
N ALA A 34 10.15 15.31 12.29
CA ALA A 34 9.39 15.92 11.20
C ALA A 34 8.77 17.25 11.64
N ALA A 35 7.99 17.28 12.71
CA ALA A 35 7.14 18.42 13.05
C ALA A 35 7.91 19.64 13.52
N PHE A 36 8.89 19.50 14.41
CA PHE A 36 9.52 20.66 15.05
C PHE A 36 10.39 21.47 14.07
N PRO A 37 11.32 20.85 13.30
CA PRO A 37 12.00 21.54 12.21
C PRO A 37 11.04 22.02 11.13
N SER A 38 9.97 21.28 10.82
CA SER A 38 9.01 21.73 9.79
C SER A 38 8.23 22.97 10.21
N VAL A 39 7.84 23.10 11.49
CA VAL A 39 7.15 24.30 11.98
C VAL A 39 8.08 25.50 11.97
N ILE A 40 9.33 25.33 12.42
CA ILE A 40 10.33 26.40 12.39
C ILE A 40 10.65 26.80 10.94
N LEU A 41 10.91 25.82 10.07
CA LEU A 41 11.17 26.04 8.66
C LEU A 41 9.97 26.68 7.98
N PHE A 42 8.75 26.27 8.33
CA PHE A 42 7.52 26.88 7.82
C PHE A 42 7.42 28.35 8.23
N MET A 43 7.68 28.69 9.49
CA MET A 43 7.68 30.08 9.95
C MET A 43 8.73 30.91 9.20
N MET A 44 9.97 30.41 9.14
CA MET A 44 11.06 31.05 8.41
C MET A 44 10.75 31.21 6.93
N PHE A 45 10.16 30.20 6.31
CA PHE A 45 9.77 30.20 4.91
C PHE A 45 8.61 31.17 4.66
N PHE A 46 7.56 31.13 5.46
CA PHE A 46 6.40 32.01 5.38
C PHE A 46 6.83 33.48 5.47
N GLU A 47 7.75 33.81 6.38
CA GLU A 47 8.23 35.16 6.55
C GLU A 47 9.13 35.64 5.41
N ASN A 48 10.04 34.78 4.92
CA ASN A 48 11.18 35.22 4.09
C ASN A 48 11.11 34.83 2.60
N ILE A 49 10.25 33.88 2.19
CA ILE A 49 10.32 33.31 0.84
C ILE A 49 10.15 34.33 -0.28
N ASP A 50 9.19 35.25 -0.15
CA ASP A 50 8.96 36.27 -1.17
C ASP A 50 10.21 37.14 -1.39
N SER A 51 10.87 37.53 -0.30
CA SER A 51 12.13 38.29 -0.35
C SER A 51 13.27 37.49 -1.00
N VAL A 52 13.40 36.21 -0.65
CA VAL A 52 14.43 35.33 -1.21
C VAL A 52 14.22 35.12 -2.71
N VAL A 53 12.99 34.83 -3.15
CA VAL A 53 12.70 34.60 -4.57
C VAL A 53 12.91 35.88 -5.38
N ASP A 54 12.39 37.01 -4.90
CA ASP A 54 12.52 38.29 -5.61
C ASP A 54 13.98 38.76 -5.69
N THR A 55 14.81 38.45 -4.69
CA THR A 55 16.23 38.84 -4.67
C THR A 55 17.12 37.93 -5.53
N TYR A 56 16.99 36.60 -5.37
CA TYR A 56 17.93 35.65 -5.96
C TYR A 56 17.45 35.06 -7.28
N PHE A 57 16.16 35.15 -7.59
CA PHE A 57 15.56 34.59 -8.80
C PHE A 57 14.92 35.69 -9.65
N ALA A 58 15.72 36.70 -10.01
CA ALA A 58 15.28 37.89 -10.73
C ALA A 58 14.38 37.64 -11.97
N PRO A 59 14.57 36.60 -12.82
CA PRO A 59 13.65 36.33 -13.93
C PRO A 59 12.22 35.97 -13.50
N LEU A 60 12.04 35.37 -12.32
CA LEU A 60 10.73 35.00 -11.78
C LEU A 60 9.93 36.23 -11.32
N SER A 61 10.61 37.31 -10.89
CA SER A 61 9.95 38.56 -10.49
C SER A 61 9.13 39.21 -11.62
N VAL A 62 9.58 39.05 -12.88
CA VAL A 62 8.86 39.51 -14.08
C VAL A 62 7.53 38.76 -14.24
N VAL A 63 7.54 37.45 -13.96
CA VAL A 63 6.33 36.61 -14.00
C VAL A 63 5.32 37.05 -12.94
N LYS A 64 5.79 37.30 -11.71
CA LYS A 64 4.95 37.85 -10.63
C LYS A 64 4.34 39.20 -11.03
N GLN A 65 5.13 40.11 -11.59
CA GLN A 65 4.62 41.43 -12.04
C GLN A 65 3.56 41.30 -13.14
N LEU A 66 3.78 40.45 -14.14
CA LEU A 66 2.81 40.20 -15.20
C LEU A 66 1.49 39.64 -14.64
N PHE A 67 1.57 38.67 -13.72
CA PHE A 67 0.39 38.11 -13.06
C PHE A 67 -0.39 39.19 -12.28
N LEU A 68 0.32 40.00 -11.49
CA LEU A 68 -0.30 41.07 -10.70
C LEU A 68 -0.90 42.18 -11.56
N GLN A 69 -0.33 42.48 -12.73
CA GLN A 69 -0.94 43.43 -13.68
C GLN A 69 -2.26 42.91 -14.25
N LEU A 70 -2.35 41.62 -14.54
CA LEU A 70 -3.54 41.01 -15.14
C LEU A 70 -4.64 40.72 -14.12
N LEU A 71 -4.26 40.22 -12.94
CA LEU A 71 -5.19 39.64 -11.97
C LEU A 71 -5.15 40.31 -10.59
N GLY A 72 -4.17 41.19 -10.32
CA GLY A 72 -3.99 41.83 -9.01
C GLY A 72 -5.24 42.50 -8.44
N PRO A 73 -6.05 43.25 -9.22
CA PRO A 73 -7.29 43.85 -8.72
C PRO A 73 -8.37 42.86 -8.28
N LEU A 74 -8.28 41.60 -8.72
CA LEU A 74 -9.23 40.53 -8.38
C LEU A 74 -8.75 39.67 -7.19
N VAL A 75 -7.50 39.86 -6.75
CA VAL A 75 -6.84 39.02 -5.75
C VAL A 75 -6.76 39.77 -4.40
N PRO A 76 -7.06 39.12 -3.26
CA PRO A 76 -6.92 39.74 -1.94
C PRO A 76 -5.49 40.22 -1.67
N SER A 77 -5.35 41.32 -0.91
CA SER A 77 -4.04 41.93 -0.58
C SER A 77 -3.05 40.93 0.02
N PHE A 78 -3.51 40.06 0.91
CA PHE A 78 -2.70 38.99 1.51
C PHE A 78 -2.02 38.09 0.46
N ALA A 79 -2.75 37.70 -0.60
CA ALA A 79 -2.22 36.81 -1.63
C ALA A 79 -1.24 37.52 -2.58
N VAL A 80 -1.35 38.85 -2.70
CA VAL A 80 -0.37 39.69 -3.40
C VAL A 80 0.93 39.79 -2.59
N GLU A 81 0.82 40.02 -1.29
CA GLU A 81 1.97 40.13 -0.37
C GLU A 81 2.72 38.81 -0.20
N ARG A 82 2.01 37.68 -0.25
CA ARG A 82 2.54 36.32 -0.04
C ARG A 82 2.51 35.47 -1.32
N PHE A 83 2.72 36.10 -2.47
CA PHE A 83 2.58 35.45 -3.78
C PHE A 83 3.45 34.19 -3.90
N TRP A 84 4.75 34.31 -3.64
CA TRP A 84 5.67 33.18 -3.80
C TRP A 84 5.45 32.10 -2.76
N PHE A 85 5.10 32.49 -1.53
CA PHE A 85 4.67 31.54 -0.51
C PHE A 85 3.51 30.68 -1.03
N LEU A 86 2.45 31.29 -1.55
CA LEU A 86 1.27 30.55 -2.04
C LEU A 86 1.59 29.64 -3.24
N VAL A 87 2.44 30.11 -4.15
CA VAL A 87 2.86 29.34 -5.33
C VAL A 87 3.72 28.13 -4.94
N LEU A 88 4.66 28.32 -4.00
CA LEU A 88 5.66 27.31 -3.65
C LEU A 88 5.24 26.44 -2.46
N PHE A 89 4.21 26.82 -1.70
CA PHE A 89 3.74 26.10 -0.53
C PHE A 89 3.44 24.63 -0.84
N VAL A 90 2.68 24.37 -1.90
CA VAL A 90 2.29 23.01 -2.28
C VAL A 90 3.49 22.16 -2.72
N PRO A 91 4.36 22.60 -3.67
CA PRO A 91 5.58 21.87 -4.02
C PRO A 91 6.50 21.56 -2.84
N ILE A 92 6.70 22.53 -1.94
CA ILE A 92 7.59 22.36 -0.79
C ILE A 92 6.97 21.43 0.25
N ALA A 93 5.67 21.55 0.50
CA ALA A 93 4.95 20.59 1.34
C ALA A 93 5.15 19.16 0.83
N PHE A 94 5.15 18.93 -0.49
CA PHE A 94 5.45 17.60 -1.04
C PHE A 94 6.89 17.15 -0.81
N VAL A 95 7.87 18.05 -0.91
CA VAL A 95 9.27 17.71 -0.62
C VAL A 95 9.45 17.33 0.85
N CYS A 96 8.94 18.16 1.78
CA CYS A 96 8.98 17.86 3.21
C CYS A 96 8.27 16.55 3.55
N TYR A 97 7.10 16.34 2.94
CA TYR A 97 6.33 15.12 3.10
C TYR A 97 7.07 13.87 2.56
N GLY A 98 7.73 13.98 1.41
CA GLY A 98 8.58 12.93 0.86
C GLY A 98 9.79 12.59 1.75
N ILE A 99 10.43 13.61 2.35
CA ILE A 99 11.51 13.42 3.32
C ILE A 99 11.00 12.69 4.56
N PHE A 100 9.84 13.08 5.10
CA PHE A 100 9.21 12.40 6.23
C PHE A 100 8.95 10.92 5.92
N LEU A 101 8.33 10.61 4.78
CA LEU A 101 8.11 9.24 4.35
C LEU A 101 9.43 8.46 4.18
N GLY A 102 10.47 9.11 3.64
CA GLY A 102 11.80 8.53 3.49
C GLY A 102 12.45 8.18 4.84
N ILE A 103 12.33 9.05 5.84
CA ILE A 103 12.81 8.79 7.20
C ILE A 103 12.02 7.65 7.83
N LEU A 104 10.69 7.68 7.76
CA LEU A 104 9.82 6.63 8.29
C LEU A 104 10.17 5.25 7.67
N LEU A 105 10.34 5.21 6.35
CA LEU A 105 10.79 4.02 5.64
C LEU A 105 12.19 3.58 6.07
N GLY A 106 13.13 4.51 6.22
CA GLY A 106 14.48 4.23 6.69
C GLY A 106 14.49 3.59 8.08
N MET A 107 13.67 4.11 9.01
CA MET A 107 13.52 3.55 10.36
C MET A 107 12.88 2.16 10.33
N PHE A 108 11.89 1.94 9.47
CA PHE A 108 11.32 0.61 9.23
C PHE A 108 12.36 -0.39 8.70
N LEU A 109 13.10 -0.02 7.65
CA LEU A 109 14.14 -0.90 7.09
C LEU A 109 15.25 -1.21 8.10
N LEU A 110 15.59 -0.25 8.97
CA LEU A 110 16.53 -0.45 10.05
C LEU A 110 15.99 -1.42 11.11
N SER A 111 14.73 -1.28 11.52
CA SER A 111 14.11 -2.18 12.50
C SER A 111 13.97 -3.61 11.98
N ARG A 112 13.73 -3.79 10.67
CA ARG A 112 13.71 -5.10 9.99
C ARG A 112 15.02 -5.87 10.10
N ARG A 113 16.15 -5.22 10.40
CA ARG A 113 17.43 -5.92 10.65
C ARG A 113 17.48 -6.61 12.02
N GLY A 114 16.69 -6.14 12.98
CA GLY A 114 16.69 -6.66 14.36
C GLY A 114 15.42 -7.44 14.74
N ILE A 115 14.37 -7.39 13.91
CA ILE A 115 13.10 -8.07 14.16
C ILE A 115 13.06 -9.37 13.36
N PRO A 116 12.87 -10.53 14.04
CA PRO A 116 12.80 -11.80 13.35
C PRO A 116 11.55 -11.88 12.46
N TYR A 117 11.68 -12.60 11.35
CA TYR A 117 10.53 -12.98 10.54
C TYR A 117 9.77 -14.11 11.24
N LEU A 118 8.46 -13.93 11.41
CA LEU A 118 7.60 -14.98 11.94
C LEU A 118 7.31 -15.99 10.84
N GLU A 119 7.39 -17.28 11.13
CA GLU A 119 7.02 -18.32 10.16
C GLU A 119 5.50 -18.40 9.98
N ASP A 120 5.03 -19.28 9.09
CA ASP A 120 3.60 -19.56 8.96
C ASP A 120 3.17 -20.45 10.14
N GLY A 121 2.13 -20.06 10.88
CA GLY A 121 1.71 -20.78 12.07
C GLY A 121 0.68 -20.05 12.95
N PHE A 122 0.41 -20.66 14.10
CA PHE A 122 -0.47 -20.12 15.13
C PHE A 122 0.35 -19.51 16.26
N TYR A 123 0.10 -18.24 16.54
CA TYR A 123 0.73 -17.50 17.63
C TYR A 123 -0.34 -17.10 18.63
N PRO A 124 -0.22 -17.44 19.92
CA PRO A 124 -1.17 -16.95 20.92
C PRO A 124 -1.16 -15.42 20.96
N MET A 125 -2.31 -14.81 21.19
CA MET A 125 -2.38 -13.36 21.44
C MET A 125 -1.59 -13.01 22.71
N GLU A 126 -1.21 -11.74 22.83
CA GLU A 126 -0.46 -11.22 23.99
C GLU A 126 0.92 -11.86 24.18
N THR A 127 1.44 -12.56 23.17
CA THR A 127 2.83 -13.04 23.16
C THR A 127 3.77 -12.04 22.49
N GLU A 128 5.07 -12.31 22.61
CA GLU A 128 6.11 -11.59 21.87
C GLU A 128 5.88 -11.64 20.36
N GLU A 129 5.53 -12.82 19.82
CA GLU A 129 5.32 -13.01 18.39
C GLU A 129 4.13 -12.20 17.88
N TRP A 130 3.02 -12.18 18.63
CA TRP A 130 1.87 -11.34 18.31
C TRP A 130 2.26 -9.86 18.27
N LEU A 131 3.01 -9.38 19.27
CA LEU A 131 3.43 -7.98 19.33
C LEU A 131 4.39 -7.60 18.19
N LEU A 132 5.28 -8.51 17.80
CA LEU A 132 6.18 -8.32 16.65
C LEU A 132 5.41 -8.23 15.33
N TYR A 133 4.32 -8.98 15.21
CA TYR A 133 3.41 -8.86 14.08
C TYR A 133 2.72 -7.48 14.06
N GLU A 134 2.13 -7.05 15.18
CA GLU A 134 1.43 -5.75 15.26
C GLU A 134 2.37 -4.59 14.96
N TYR A 135 3.61 -4.67 15.44
CA TYR A 135 4.67 -3.72 15.11
C TYR A 135 4.84 -3.56 13.60
N TYR A 136 4.94 -4.67 12.88
CA TYR A 136 5.13 -4.66 11.42
C TYR A 136 3.91 -4.09 10.71
N GLU A 137 2.72 -4.49 11.14
CA GLU A 137 1.44 -4.06 10.57
C GLU A 137 1.24 -2.54 10.71
N VAL A 138 1.57 -1.96 11.88
CA VAL A 138 1.48 -0.51 12.11
C VAL A 138 2.31 0.28 11.10
N TYR A 139 3.56 -0.12 10.84
CA TYR A 139 4.41 0.56 9.85
C TYR A 139 3.82 0.48 8.45
N TYR A 140 3.35 -0.71 8.07
CA TYR A 140 2.78 -0.94 6.76
C TYR A 140 1.45 -0.21 6.55
N VAL A 141 0.62 -0.07 7.59
CA VAL A 141 -0.64 0.67 7.54
C VAL A 141 -0.41 2.19 7.53
N LEU A 142 0.54 2.71 8.32
CA LEU A 142 0.80 4.15 8.38
C LEU A 142 1.32 4.71 7.04
N PHE A 143 2.24 3.99 6.37
CA PHE A 143 2.85 4.43 5.12
C PHE A 143 1.84 4.86 4.03
N PRO A 144 0.81 4.06 3.67
CA PRO A 144 -0.22 4.44 2.71
C PRO A 144 -1.25 5.45 3.23
N TYR A 145 -1.54 5.52 4.54
CA TYR A 145 -2.47 6.53 5.08
C TYR A 145 -1.98 7.94 4.80
N PHE A 146 -0.67 8.15 4.94
CA PHE A 146 -0.07 9.43 4.61
C PHE A 146 -0.06 9.66 3.08
N ALA A 147 0.17 8.62 2.26
CA ALA A 147 0.32 8.73 0.80
C ALA A 147 -1.00 8.61 0.00
N TRP A 148 -2.15 8.47 0.69
CA TRP A 148 -3.42 8.07 0.09
C TRP A 148 -3.89 9.00 -1.05
N PHE A 149 -3.69 10.31 -0.90
CA PHE A 149 -4.06 11.31 -1.91
C PHE A 149 -3.35 11.06 -3.27
N PHE A 150 -2.10 10.57 -3.27
CA PHE A 150 -1.35 10.28 -4.49
C PHE A 150 -1.57 8.88 -5.03
N SER A 151 -1.97 7.95 -4.16
CA SER A 151 -2.14 6.54 -4.51
C SER A 151 -3.24 6.28 -5.55
N VAL A 152 -4.17 7.21 -5.73
CA VAL A 152 -5.21 7.15 -6.78
C VAL A 152 -4.61 7.15 -8.19
N PHE A 153 -3.44 7.78 -8.37
CA PHE A 153 -2.79 7.94 -9.68
C PHE A 153 -1.57 7.05 -9.86
N MET A 154 -1.12 6.36 -8.81
CA MET A 154 0.15 5.63 -8.82
C MET A 154 -0.08 4.12 -8.76
N ASP A 155 0.74 3.37 -9.50
CA ASP A 155 0.82 1.92 -9.34
C ASP A 155 1.17 1.61 -7.88
N THR A 156 0.30 0.86 -7.21
CA THR A 156 0.48 0.48 -5.81
C THR A 156 1.43 -0.69 -5.64
N ARG A 157 1.83 -1.37 -6.73
CA ARG A 157 2.74 -2.53 -6.68
C ARG A 157 4.10 -2.24 -6.03
N PRO A 158 4.84 -1.15 -6.35
CA PRO A 158 6.16 -0.91 -5.76
C PRO A 158 6.12 -0.86 -4.23
N ARG A 159 5.05 -0.31 -3.65
CA ARG A 159 4.88 -0.26 -2.18
C ARG A 159 4.73 -1.67 -1.60
N HIS A 160 3.92 -2.52 -2.21
CA HIS A 160 3.67 -3.86 -1.69
C HIS A 160 4.92 -4.73 -1.82
N THR A 161 5.64 -4.61 -2.94
CA THR A 161 6.89 -5.34 -3.16
C THR A 161 8.02 -4.87 -2.24
N LEU A 162 8.10 -3.57 -1.93
CA LEU A 162 9.06 -3.03 -0.96
C LEU A 162 8.89 -3.65 0.43
N PHE A 163 7.65 -3.94 0.83
CA PHE A 163 7.34 -4.60 2.09
C PHE A 163 7.39 -6.14 2.01
N GLY A 164 7.62 -6.73 0.84
CA GLY A 164 7.91 -8.16 0.67
C GLY A 164 6.94 -8.94 -0.21
N ALA A 165 5.92 -8.30 -0.79
CA ALA A 165 5.00 -8.98 -1.69
C ALA A 165 5.67 -9.39 -3.00
N LYS A 166 5.45 -10.63 -3.41
CA LYS A 166 5.86 -11.14 -4.72
C LYS A 166 4.70 -10.99 -5.67
N ILE A 167 4.76 -9.98 -6.54
CA ILE A 167 3.68 -9.66 -7.49
C ILE A 167 4.20 -9.81 -8.91
N GLY A 168 3.50 -10.59 -9.73
CA GLY A 168 3.82 -10.84 -11.13
C GLY A 168 3.61 -9.63 -12.05
N LYS A 169 3.99 -9.79 -13.32
CA LYS A 169 3.87 -8.78 -14.38
C LYS A 169 2.40 -8.51 -14.71
N ASN A 170 2.10 -7.29 -15.15
CA ASN A 170 0.75 -6.85 -15.56
C ASN A 170 -0.35 -7.09 -14.50
N THR A 171 0.04 -7.23 -13.23
CA THR A 171 -0.89 -7.39 -12.11
C THR A 171 -1.23 -6.03 -11.52
N VAL A 172 -2.52 -5.73 -11.43
CA VAL A 172 -3.04 -4.48 -10.90
C VAL A 172 -3.73 -4.74 -9.58
N VAL A 173 -3.10 -4.30 -8.49
CA VAL A 173 -3.73 -4.27 -7.16
C VAL A 173 -4.60 -3.02 -7.00
N GLY A 174 -4.13 -1.87 -7.51
CA GLY A 174 -4.89 -0.62 -7.54
C GLY A 174 -5.52 -0.26 -6.20
N ASN A 175 -6.85 -0.31 -6.14
CA ASN A 175 -7.70 0.01 -4.99
C ASN A 175 -7.97 -1.19 -4.05
N GLY A 176 -7.36 -2.34 -4.30
CA GLY A 176 -7.35 -3.45 -3.37
C GLY A 176 -6.48 -3.17 -2.14
N ARG A 177 -6.82 -3.81 -1.03
CA ARG A 177 -6.11 -3.77 0.25
C ARG A 177 -5.38 -5.10 0.46
N LEU A 178 -4.06 -5.06 0.36
CA LEU A 178 -3.21 -6.19 0.74
C LEU A 178 -2.73 -5.93 2.15
N PHE A 179 -2.97 -6.86 3.06
CA PHE A 179 -2.38 -6.93 4.39
C PHE A 179 -1.30 -8.00 4.38
N ASN A 180 -0.23 -7.81 5.14
CA ASN A 180 0.92 -8.72 5.19
C ASN A 180 1.53 -8.97 3.80
N PRO A 181 2.06 -7.91 3.15
CA PRO A 181 2.72 -8.04 1.84
C PRO A 181 3.81 -9.13 1.86
N GLU A 182 4.58 -9.27 2.93
CA GLU A 182 5.60 -10.30 3.12
C GLU A 182 5.07 -11.74 3.04
N ARG A 183 3.75 -11.92 3.15
CA ARG A 183 3.02 -13.20 3.02
C ARG A 183 2.13 -13.26 1.79
N THR A 184 2.39 -12.42 0.79
CA THR A 184 1.56 -12.33 -0.41
C THR A 184 2.36 -12.72 -1.65
N ILE A 185 1.86 -13.74 -2.35
CA ILE A 185 2.39 -14.17 -3.65
C ILE A 185 1.26 -14.10 -4.67
N ILE A 186 1.42 -13.29 -5.72
CA ILE A 186 0.45 -13.08 -6.78
C ILE A 186 1.14 -13.28 -8.12
N GLY A 187 0.56 -14.12 -8.98
CA GLY A 187 1.05 -14.37 -10.33
C GLY A 187 0.88 -13.18 -11.28
N ASP A 188 1.04 -13.47 -12.57
CA ASP A 188 0.94 -12.51 -13.67
C ASP A 188 -0.52 -12.24 -14.06
N ASN A 189 -0.77 -11.06 -14.63
CA ASN A 189 -2.06 -10.63 -15.19
C ASN A 189 -3.25 -10.74 -14.21
N CYS A 190 -3.02 -10.47 -12.94
CA CYS A 190 -4.07 -10.49 -11.92
C CYS A 190 -4.70 -9.10 -11.75
N PHE A 191 -5.97 -9.06 -11.34
CA PHE A 191 -6.69 -7.81 -11.13
C PHE A 191 -7.47 -7.86 -9.82
N PHE A 192 -7.37 -6.79 -9.02
CA PHE A 192 -8.12 -6.62 -7.79
C PHE A 192 -9.17 -5.51 -7.96
N GLY A 193 -10.41 -5.87 -7.68
CA GLY A 193 -11.53 -4.95 -7.61
C GLY A 193 -11.39 -4.00 -6.42
N TYR A 194 -12.16 -2.92 -6.47
CA TYR A 194 -12.21 -1.91 -5.43
C TYR A 194 -12.50 -2.52 -4.06
N ASP A 195 -11.72 -2.15 -3.04
CA ASP A 195 -11.86 -2.63 -1.67
C ASP A 195 -11.81 -4.17 -1.51
N ALA A 196 -11.28 -4.89 -2.50
CA ALA A 196 -10.92 -6.29 -2.31
C ALA A 196 -9.82 -6.41 -1.25
N ILE A 197 -9.98 -7.34 -0.30
CA ILE A 197 -9.05 -7.56 0.80
C ILE A 197 -8.32 -8.88 0.57
N LEU A 198 -7.00 -8.85 0.69
CA LEU A 198 -6.16 -10.03 0.82
C LEU A 198 -5.41 -9.92 2.15
N SER A 199 -5.54 -10.93 3.01
CA SER A 199 -4.93 -10.94 4.34
C SER A 199 -4.07 -12.17 4.55
N GLY A 200 -2.80 -11.97 4.88
CA GLY A 200 -1.89 -13.03 5.35
C GLY A 200 -2.09 -13.42 6.82
N HIS A 201 -3.06 -12.81 7.50
CA HIS A 201 -3.40 -13.11 8.90
C HIS A 201 -4.91 -13.32 9.12
N VAL A 202 -5.24 -14.06 10.18
CA VAL A 202 -6.60 -14.19 10.75
C VAL A 202 -6.51 -14.25 12.27
N TYR A 203 -7.36 -13.51 12.97
CA TYR A 203 -7.54 -13.70 14.41
C TYR A 203 -8.65 -14.71 14.67
N GLU A 204 -8.33 -15.79 15.38
CA GLU A 204 -9.31 -16.79 15.77
C GLU A 204 -8.99 -17.43 17.12
N GLY A 205 -10.00 -17.56 17.98
CA GLY A 205 -9.88 -18.35 19.22
C GLY A 205 -8.79 -17.90 20.20
N GLY A 206 -8.37 -16.62 20.18
CA GLY A 206 -7.25 -16.12 21.00
C GLY A 206 -5.88 -16.32 20.37
N TYR A 207 -5.81 -16.67 19.09
CA TYR A 207 -4.58 -16.84 18.33
C TYR A 207 -4.59 -15.92 17.10
N LEU A 208 -3.40 -15.45 16.76
CA LEU A 208 -3.05 -14.90 15.47
C LEU A 208 -2.58 -16.05 14.58
N TYR A 209 -3.34 -16.33 13.54
CA TYR A 209 -2.95 -17.27 12.49
C TYR A 209 -2.27 -16.51 11.36
N LEU A 210 -1.01 -16.83 11.07
CA LEU A 210 -0.24 -16.25 9.97
C LEU A 210 0.02 -17.31 8.93
N LYS A 211 -0.35 -17.03 7.67
CA LYS A 211 0.00 -17.93 6.58
C LYS A 211 0.01 -17.26 5.22
N THR A 212 1.01 -17.63 4.42
CA THR A 212 1.20 -17.13 3.06
C THR A 212 -0.03 -17.39 2.18
N VAL A 213 -0.51 -16.34 1.51
CA VAL A 213 -1.58 -16.41 0.50
C VAL A 213 -0.94 -16.45 -0.88
N LYS A 214 -1.43 -17.36 -1.73
CA LYS A 214 -0.91 -17.57 -3.10
C LYS A 214 -2.03 -17.44 -4.13
N LEU A 215 -1.82 -16.59 -5.13
CA LEU A 215 -2.65 -16.49 -6.33
C LEU A 215 -1.80 -16.89 -7.54
N GLY A 216 -2.37 -17.75 -8.38
CA GLY A 216 -1.82 -18.09 -9.70
C GLY A 216 -1.93 -16.93 -10.69
N ASN A 217 -1.82 -17.25 -11.97
CA ASN A 217 -1.89 -16.30 -13.07
C ASN A 217 -3.33 -16.06 -13.52
N ASN A 218 -3.58 -14.89 -14.11
CA ASN A 218 -4.87 -14.51 -14.70
C ASN A 218 -6.05 -14.59 -13.69
N VAL A 219 -5.79 -14.26 -12.42
CA VAL A 219 -6.80 -14.25 -11.36
C VAL A 219 -7.49 -12.89 -11.29
N THR A 220 -8.82 -12.90 -11.30
CA THR A 220 -9.62 -11.68 -11.05
C THR A 220 -10.27 -11.78 -9.68
N VAL A 221 -9.97 -10.82 -8.81
CA VAL A 221 -10.59 -10.68 -7.49
C VAL A 221 -11.66 -9.60 -7.57
N GLY A 222 -12.93 -9.96 -7.39
CA GLY A 222 -14.05 -9.03 -7.45
C GLY A 222 -14.01 -7.98 -6.34
N ALA A 223 -14.73 -6.86 -6.55
CA ALA A 223 -14.82 -5.79 -5.56
C ALA A 223 -15.37 -6.31 -4.21
N ASN A 224 -14.83 -5.79 -3.10
CA ASN A 224 -15.17 -6.21 -1.73
C ASN A 224 -15.01 -7.72 -1.45
N ALA A 225 -14.33 -8.48 -2.32
CA ALA A 225 -14.02 -9.87 -2.01
C ALA A 225 -12.95 -9.93 -0.90
N VAL A 226 -13.00 -10.97 -0.07
CA VAL A 226 -12.05 -11.16 1.04
C VAL A 226 -11.32 -12.49 0.88
N ILE A 227 -10.00 -12.45 0.83
CA ILE A 227 -9.13 -13.64 0.75
C ILE A 227 -8.37 -13.75 2.06
N LEU A 228 -8.59 -14.84 2.80
CA LEU A 228 -8.01 -15.06 4.12
C LEU A 228 -6.71 -15.87 4.08
N ALA A 229 -5.98 -15.84 5.20
CA ALA A 229 -4.65 -16.42 5.35
C ALA A 229 -4.56 -17.88 4.88
N GLY A 230 -3.48 -18.20 4.16
CA GLY A 230 -3.23 -19.56 3.68
C GLY A 230 -4.06 -20.00 2.47
N ALA A 231 -4.91 -19.15 1.92
CA ALA A 231 -5.64 -19.48 0.70
C ALA A 231 -4.68 -19.67 -0.49
N GLU A 232 -4.96 -20.68 -1.31
CA GLU A 232 -4.24 -20.96 -2.56
C GLU A 232 -5.22 -20.94 -3.72
N ILE A 233 -5.08 -19.97 -4.61
CA ILE A 233 -5.97 -19.75 -5.75
C ILE A 233 -5.23 -20.15 -7.03
N GLY A 234 -5.78 -21.12 -7.76
CA GLY A 234 -5.21 -21.58 -9.02
C GLY A 234 -5.33 -20.57 -10.17
N ASP A 235 -4.74 -20.91 -11.31
CA ASP A 235 -4.75 -20.06 -12.50
C ASP A 235 -6.17 -19.87 -13.08
N ASN A 236 -6.37 -18.74 -13.76
CA ASN A 236 -7.59 -18.40 -14.49
C ASN A 236 -8.86 -18.40 -13.61
N VAL A 237 -8.72 -18.11 -12.32
CA VAL A 237 -9.84 -18.06 -11.36
C VAL A 237 -10.48 -16.67 -11.31
N ILE A 238 -11.80 -16.63 -11.15
CA ILE A 238 -12.53 -15.41 -10.80
C ILE A 238 -13.11 -15.57 -9.40
N ILE A 239 -12.71 -14.71 -8.47
CA ILE A 239 -13.38 -14.57 -7.17
C ILE A 239 -14.48 -13.54 -7.33
N ALA A 240 -15.74 -13.92 -7.11
CA ALA A 240 -16.87 -13.00 -7.28
C ALA A 240 -16.81 -11.84 -6.26
N ALA A 241 -17.40 -10.71 -6.63
CA ALA A 241 -17.55 -9.57 -5.74
C ALA A 241 -18.33 -9.95 -4.47
N ASN A 242 -17.95 -9.36 -3.33
CA ASN A 242 -18.48 -9.68 -1.99
C ASN A 242 -18.33 -11.16 -1.57
N SER A 243 -17.48 -11.94 -2.23
CA SER A 243 -17.23 -13.33 -1.86
C SER A 243 -16.03 -13.44 -0.93
N THR A 244 -16.12 -14.36 0.04
CA THR A 244 -15.01 -14.68 0.94
C THR A 244 -14.37 -16.02 0.54
N VAL A 245 -13.05 -16.05 0.44
CA VAL A 245 -12.24 -17.27 0.37
C VAL A 245 -11.75 -17.58 1.79
N PRO A 246 -12.22 -18.68 2.42
CA PRO A 246 -11.83 -19.05 3.77
C PRO A 246 -10.33 -19.31 3.90
N LYS A 247 -9.83 -19.26 5.13
CA LYS A 247 -8.45 -19.64 5.44
C LYS A 247 -8.13 -21.05 4.95
N ASP A 248 -6.90 -21.26 4.50
CA ASP A 248 -6.41 -22.56 3.98
C ASP A 248 -7.21 -23.16 2.82
N ARG A 249 -8.09 -22.38 2.19
CA ARG A 249 -8.91 -22.87 1.10
C ARG A 249 -8.09 -22.92 -0.18
N VAL A 250 -8.08 -24.08 -0.81
CA VAL A 250 -7.56 -24.26 -2.18
C VAL A 250 -8.69 -24.08 -3.18
N ILE A 251 -8.54 -23.15 -4.11
CA ILE A 251 -9.47 -22.90 -5.22
C ILE A 251 -8.86 -23.48 -6.50
N PRO A 252 -9.52 -24.47 -7.13
CA PRO A 252 -8.97 -25.10 -8.33
C PRO A 252 -8.92 -24.12 -9.51
N PRO A 253 -7.95 -24.29 -10.43
CA PRO A 253 -7.82 -23.45 -11.61
C PRO A 253 -9.05 -23.53 -12.51
N ASN A 254 -9.25 -22.52 -13.36
CA ASN A 254 -10.37 -22.42 -14.31
C ASN A 254 -11.75 -22.49 -13.64
N THR A 255 -11.90 -21.86 -12.47
CA THR A 255 -13.18 -21.79 -11.76
C THR A 255 -13.60 -20.36 -11.45
N ILE A 256 -14.87 -20.20 -11.12
CA ILE A 256 -15.44 -18.99 -10.54
C ILE A 256 -15.82 -19.34 -9.10
N TRP A 257 -15.23 -18.66 -8.13
CA TRP A 257 -15.58 -18.78 -6.73
C TRP A 257 -16.72 -17.82 -6.39
N VAL A 258 -17.84 -18.37 -5.95
CA VAL A 258 -19.04 -17.61 -5.58
C VAL A 258 -19.56 -18.12 -4.25
N HIS A 259 -19.46 -17.30 -3.20
CA HIS A 259 -20.07 -17.53 -1.88
C HIS A 259 -19.86 -18.96 -1.34
N GLY A 260 -18.62 -19.46 -1.35
CA GLY A 260 -18.29 -20.79 -0.81
C GLY A 260 -18.26 -21.93 -1.82
N LYS A 261 -18.63 -21.69 -3.09
CA LYS A 261 -18.67 -22.71 -4.14
C LYS A 261 -17.75 -22.35 -5.30
N ALA A 262 -16.98 -23.33 -5.76
CA ALA A 262 -16.22 -23.25 -7.01
C ALA A 262 -17.09 -23.80 -8.14
N ILE A 263 -17.34 -22.97 -9.15
CA ILE A 263 -18.12 -23.32 -10.34
C ILE A 263 -17.16 -23.37 -11.53
N PRO A 264 -17.25 -24.38 -12.42
CA PRO A 264 -16.41 -24.40 -13.63
C PRO A 264 -16.57 -23.11 -14.44
N ARG A 265 -15.44 -22.49 -14.80
CA ARG A 265 -15.44 -21.34 -15.70
C ARG A 265 -15.71 -21.87 -17.12
N LYS A 266 -16.78 -21.39 -17.76
CA LYS A 266 -16.99 -21.67 -19.18
C LYS A 266 -15.79 -21.18 -19.97
N LYS A 267 -15.38 -21.93 -21.01
CA LYS A 267 -14.32 -21.48 -21.93
C LYS A 267 -14.64 -20.06 -22.41
N LYS A 268 -13.60 -19.23 -22.47
CA LYS A 268 -13.69 -17.90 -23.07
C LYS A 268 -14.15 -18.12 -24.51
N ILE A 269 -15.39 -17.73 -24.82
CA ILE A 269 -15.93 -17.76 -26.18
C ILE A 269 -15.30 -16.56 -26.90
N ASP A 270 -14.77 -16.78 -28.09
CA ASP A 270 -14.25 -15.66 -28.88
C ASP A 270 -15.40 -14.67 -29.14
N ALA A 271 -15.16 -13.38 -28.99
CA ALA A 271 -16.15 -12.36 -29.34
C ALA A 271 -16.61 -12.49 -30.80
N ARG A 272 -15.74 -13.03 -31.67
CA ARG A 272 -16.05 -13.42 -33.05
C ARG A 272 -17.09 -14.54 -33.14
N GLU A 273 -17.03 -15.52 -32.24
CA GLU A 273 -18.00 -16.63 -32.16
C GLU A 273 -19.36 -16.18 -31.59
N LEU A 274 -19.40 -15.07 -30.83
CA LEU A 274 -20.63 -14.50 -30.26
C LEU A 274 -21.31 -13.47 -31.19
N GLY A 275 -20.73 -13.15 -32.35
CA GLY A 275 -21.31 -12.19 -33.30
C GLY A 275 -21.46 -10.76 -32.75
N VAL A 276 -20.73 -10.41 -31.68
CA VAL A 276 -20.84 -9.09 -31.05
C VAL A 276 -19.99 -8.09 -31.85
N ILE A 277 -20.63 -7.40 -32.78
CA ILE A 277 -20.04 -6.32 -33.58
C ILE A 277 -19.75 -5.14 -32.65
N GLY A 278 -18.49 -4.68 -32.60
CA GLY A 278 -18.13 -3.40 -31.98
C GLY A 278 -17.33 -3.43 -30.68
N VAL A 279 -16.88 -4.59 -30.19
CA VAL A 279 -15.85 -4.62 -29.14
C VAL A 279 -14.49 -4.35 -29.80
N PRO A 280 -13.76 -3.27 -29.44
CA PRO A 280 -12.43 -3.05 -29.97
C PRO A 280 -11.55 -4.22 -29.56
N VAL A 281 -10.93 -4.84 -30.56
CA VAL A 281 -9.90 -5.85 -30.37
C VAL A 281 -8.70 -5.14 -29.76
N VAL A 282 -8.52 -5.24 -28.45
CA VAL A 282 -7.20 -5.03 -27.87
C VAL A 282 -6.47 -6.34 -28.10
N ASP A 283 -5.78 -6.43 -29.23
CA ASP A 283 -4.78 -7.46 -29.43
C ASP A 283 -3.75 -7.25 -28.31
N ALA A 284 -3.83 -8.06 -27.27
CA ALA A 284 -2.70 -8.23 -26.38
C ALA A 284 -1.64 -8.91 -27.23
N GLU A 285 -0.80 -8.10 -27.90
CA GLU A 285 0.42 -8.61 -28.48
C GLU A 285 1.13 -9.41 -27.39
N PRO A 286 1.53 -10.67 -27.66
CA PRO A 286 2.44 -11.34 -26.75
C PRO A 286 3.69 -10.48 -26.72
N VAL A 287 4.07 -10.01 -25.53
CA VAL A 287 5.38 -9.38 -25.32
C VAL A 287 6.40 -10.41 -25.78
N SER A 288 6.87 -10.25 -27.01
CA SER A 288 7.89 -11.10 -27.59
C SER A 288 9.14 -10.94 -26.73
N ALA A 289 9.66 -12.06 -26.26
CA ALA A 289 10.99 -12.13 -25.71
C ALA A 289 11.97 -11.63 -26.79
N ASN A 290 12.41 -10.39 -26.69
CA ASN A 290 13.59 -9.94 -27.42
C ASN A 290 14.81 -10.28 -26.56
N ASN A 291 15.33 -11.45 -26.87
CA ASN A 291 16.72 -11.84 -27.00
C ASN A 291 17.80 -10.94 -26.39
N GLU A 292 18.63 -11.61 -25.61
CA GLU A 292 20.06 -11.38 -25.42
C GLU A 292 20.77 -10.98 -26.74
N ASN A 293 21.86 -10.21 -26.57
CA ASN A 293 22.90 -9.79 -27.53
C ASN A 293 22.71 -8.39 -28.16
N GLU A 294 23.18 -7.36 -27.44
CA GLU A 294 24.32 -6.49 -27.84
C GLU A 294 24.84 -5.69 -26.64
#